data_AF-A0A8K0DGE1-F1
#
_entry.id   AF-A0A8K0DGE1-F1
#
_cell.length_a   1.000
_cell.length_b   1.000
_cell.length_c   1.000
_cell.angle_alpha   90.00
_cell.angle_beta   90.00
_cell.angle_gamma   90.00
#
_symmetry.space_group_name_H-M   'P 1'
#
loop_
_entity.id
_entity.type
_entity.pdbx_description
1 polymer ?
#
loop_
_entity_poly.entity_id
_entity_poly.type
_entity_poly.pdbx_seq_one_letter_code
_entity_poly.pdbx_strand_id
1 'polypeptide(L)'
;METSKKIIFLFIFLSAVFAEDELIFDGKCPEEVATVDKFDYETFSGVWYEIKRYPNTIITEECAVARYIPLKYNNYNLTYLSRNIEKKTTTKRQLVYDKEIIKSNDIKYDVYFKCKKDNFQHHVLYTDYVTFSIVWGCIDNKNDEDKEENKQRLFVYSRTKTLDDEALEKIEKKLAEHGIDHSQLQNVEQKIEVCGDVIAEAPVWKGCPDEACNEMECTVPTRFGI
;
A
#
# COMPACT_ATOMS: atom_id res chain seq x y z
N MET A 1 -50.04 -22.40 -38.03
CA MET A 1 -48.76 -21.68 -38.19
C MET A 1 -48.59 -20.80 -36.96
N GLU A 2 -47.89 -21.36 -35.97
CA GLU A 2 -47.83 -20.87 -34.60
C GLU A 2 -46.65 -19.89 -34.45
N THR A 3 -46.91 -18.71 -33.91
CA THR A 3 -45.95 -17.64 -33.70
C THR A 3 -45.09 -17.93 -32.46
N SER A 4 -43.86 -18.37 -32.67
CA SER A 4 -42.88 -18.58 -31.60
C SER A 4 -42.35 -17.23 -31.08
N LYS A 5 -42.74 -16.85 -29.86
CA LYS A 5 -42.19 -15.71 -29.13
C LYS A 5 -40.81 -16.06 -28.59
N LYS A 6 -39.76 -15.40 -29.09
CA LYS A 6 -38.40 -15.47 -28.52
C LYS A 6 -38.36 -14.70 -27.20
N ILE A 7 -38.24 -15.42 -26.08
CA ILE A 7 -38.00 -14.84 -24.76
C ILE A 7 -36.49 -14.56 -24.65
N ILE A 8 -36.12 -13.28 -24.67
CA ILE A 8 -34.75 -12.84 -24.43
C ILE A 8 -34.57 -12.69 -22.93
N PHE A 9 -33.83 -13.60 -22.29
CA PHE A 9 -33.40 -13.46 -20.90
C PHE A 9 -32.27 -12.43 -20.83
N LEU A 10 -32.59 -11.23 -20.37
CA LEU A 10 -31.62 -10.19 -20.04
C LEU A 10 -30.96 -10.55 -18.70
N PHE A 11 -29.81 -11.22 -18.74
CA PHE A 11 -28.97 -11.43 -17.55
C PHE A 11 -28.33 -10.10 -17.16
N ILE A 12 -28.93 -9.40 -16.21
CA ILE A 12 -28.30 -8.27 -15.52
C ILE A 12 -27.21 -8.89 -14.62
N PHE A 13 -25.97 -8.89 -15.10
CA PHE A 13 -24.80 -9.09 -14.23
C PHE A 13 -24.74 -7.87 -13.31
N LEU A 14 -25.34 -8.01 -12.12
CA LEU A 14 -25.11 -7.08 -11.02
C LEU A 14 -23.66 -7.30 -10.60
N SER A 15 -22.74 -6.51 -11.16
CA SER A 15 -21.36 -6.46 -10.69
C SER A 15 -21.41 -6.00 -9.24
N ALA A 16 -21.29 -6.94 -8.31
CA ALA A 16 -21.13 -6.63 -6.90
C ALA A 16 -19.83 -5.85 -6.78
N VAL A 17 -19.96 -4.53 -6.58
CA VAL A 17 -18.85 -3.71 -6.12
C VAL A 17 -18.63 -4.16 -4.68
N PHE A 18 -17.65 -5.03 -4.46
CA PHE A 18 -17.18 -5.33 -3.12
C PHE A 18 -16.56 -4.04 -2.59
N ALA A 19 -17.18 -3.42 -1.59
CA ALA A 19 -16.49 -2.40 -0.82
C ALA A 19 -15.34 -3.09 -0.09
N GLU A 20 -14.11 -2.64 -0.32
CA GLU A 20 -12.97 -3.07 0.51
C GLU A 20 -13.14 -2.40 1.87
N ASP A 21 -13.55 -3.18 2.86
CA ASP A 21 -13.63 -2.72 4.24
C ASP A 21 -12.24 -2.73 4.88
N GLU A 22 -11.95 -1.70 5.67
CA GLU A 22 -10.72 -1.63 6.45
C GLU A 22 -10.76 -2.70 7.56
N LEU A 23 -9.70 -3.51 7.67
CA LEU A 23 -9.66 -4.58 8.66
C LEU A 23 -9.58 -4.00 10.09
N ILE A 24 -10.50 -4.47 10.93
CA ILE A 24 -10.55 -4.18 12.37
C ILE A 24 -10.23 -5.46 13.12
N PHE A 25 -9.31 -5.35 14.08
CA PHE A 25 -8.86 -6.44 14.93
C PHE A 25 -9.16 -6.12 16.38
N ASP A 26 -9.46 -7.14 17.17
CA ASP A 26 -9.66 -7.01 18.61
C ASP A 26 -8.32 -6.72 19.32
N GLY A 27 -8.39 -5.95 20.39
CA GLY A 27 -7.26 -5.55 21.24
C GLY A 27 -6.59 -4.25 20.79
N LYS A 28 -5.62 -3.79 21.60
CA LYS A 28 -4.77 -2.65 21.29
C LYS A 28 -3.60 -3.03 20.38
N CYS A 29 -3.05 -2.03 19.72
CA CYS A 29 -1.76 -2.17 19.06
C CYS A 29 -0.67 -2.59 20.06
N PRO A 30 0.28 -3.43 19.65
CA PRO A 30 1.41 -3.78 20.49
C PRO A 30 2.26 -2.55 20.83
N GLU A 31 2.68 -2.42 22.08
CA GLU A 31 3.55 -1.30 22.52
C GLU A 31 4.93 -1.36 21.84
N GLU A 32 5.43 -2.58 21.63
CA GLU A 32 6.70 -2.84 20.95
C GLU A 32 6.52 -3.73 19.73
N VAL A 33 7.12 -3.30 18.62
CA VAL A 33 7.08 -4.00 17.33
C VAL A 33 8.51 -4.35 16.98
N ALA A 34 8.80 -5.65 16.86
CA ALA A 34 10.10 -6.10 16.37
C ALA A 34 10.26 -5.68 14.90
N THR A 35 11.35 -4.98 14.59
CA THR A 35 11.70 -4.54 13.24
C THR A 35 13.10 -5.03 12.87
N VAL A 36 13.52 -4.78 11.64
CA VAL A 36 14.87 -5.11 11.18
C VAL A 36 15.92 -4.38 12.01
N ASP A 37 16.75 -5.13 12.74
CA ASP A 37 17.88 -4.57 13.49
C ASP A 37 18.88 -3.89 12.54
N LYS A 38 19.39 -2.73 12.94
CA LYS A 38 20.35 -1.90 12.17
C LYS A 38 19.92 -1.70 10.71
N PHE A 39 18.66 -1.32 10.51
CA PHE A 39 18.11 -1.12 9.18
C PHE A 39 18.98 -0.21 8.29
N ASP A 40 19.50 -0.79 7.20
CA ASP A 40 20.27 -0.06 6.19
C ASP A 40 19.34 0.69 5.22
N TYR A 41 19.18 1.95 5.55
CA TYR A 41 18.38 2.90 4.81
C TYR A 41 18.91 3.15 3.37
N GLU A 42 20.21 3.15 3.13
CA GLU A 42 20.69 3.42 1.77
C GLU A 42 20.38 2.23 0.86
N THR A 43 20.59 1.01 1.36
CA THR A 43 20.34 -0.23 0.63
C THR A 43 18.84 -0.48 0.42
N PHE A 44 17.98 -0.10 1.37
CA PHE A 44 16.52 -0.26 1.20
C PHE A 44 15.91 0.72 0.18
N SER A 45 16.62 1.79 -0.16
CA SER A 45 16.13 2.79 -1.12
C SER A 45 15.81 2.20 -2.50
N GLY A 46 15.16 3.01 -3.35
CA GLY A 46 14.78 2.63 -4.71
C GLY A 46 13.35 2.14 -4.83
N VAL A 47 13.10 1.26 -5.80
CA VAL A 47 11.77 0.82 -6.21
C VAL A 47 11.39 -0.48 -5.52
N TRP A 48 10.12 -0.55 -5.12
CA TRP A 48 9.46 -1.68 -4.49
C TRP A 48 8.05 -1.82 -5.09
N TYR A 49 7.77 -2.93 -5.76
CA TYR A 49 6.43 -3.27 -6.28
C TYR A 49 5.62 -3.90 -5.18
N GLU A 50 4.39 -3.47 -4.99
CA GLU A 50 3.51 -4.08 -3.99
C GLU A 50 2.87 -5.34 -4.57
N ILE A 51 3.12 -6.48 -3.92
CA ILE A 51 2.66 -7.80 -4.40
C ILE A 51 1.43 -8.26 -3.62
N LYS A 52 1.39 -7.96 -2.32
CA LYS A 52 0.23 -8.27 -1.48
C LYS A 52 -0.04 -7.14 -0.50
N ARG A 53 -1.31 -6.99 -0.11
CA ARG A 53 -1.73 -6.06 0.94
C ARG A 53 -2.84 -6.64 1.80
N TYR A 54 -3.05 -6.06 2.97
CA TYR A 54 -4.39 -6.12 3.58
C TYR A 54 -5.37 -5.22 2.84
N PRO A 55 -6.65 -5.63 2.70
CA PRO A 55 -7.70 -4.74 2.23
C PRO A 55 -7.78 -3.52 3.13
N ASN A 56 -7.91 -2.35 2.51
CA ASN A 56 -8.00 -1.09 3.23
C ASN A 56 -8.70 -0.05 2.34
N THR A 57 -9.35 0.93 2.96
CA THR A 57 -10.17 1.94 2.25
C THR A 57 -9.36 3.09 1.66
N ILE A 58 -8.05 3.15 1.91
CA ILE A 58 -7.20 4.29 1.51
C ILE A 58 -6.47 4.02 0.21
N ILE A 59 -6.00 2.79 0.04
CA ILE A 59 -5.23 2.34 -1.10
C ILE A 59 -5.91 1.07 -1.60
N THR A 60 -6.82 1.27 -2.55
CA THR A 60 -7.62 0.22 -3.18
C THR A 60 -7.21 -0.02 -4.63
N GLU A 61 -6.29 0.77 -5.19
CA GLU A 61 -5.90 0.61 -6.59
C GLU A 61 -4.72 -0.34 -6.78
N GLU A 62 -4.57 -0.79 -8.01
CA GLU A 62 -3.67 -1.86 -8.42
C GLU A 62 -2.34 -1.32 -8.96
N CYS A 63 -1.46 -2.20 -9.45
CA CYS A 63 -0.21 -1.83 -10.10
C CYS A 63 0.66 -0.93 -9.23
N ALA A 64 0.60 -1.17 -7.91
CA ALA A 64 1.12 -0.23 -6.95
C ALA A 64 2.64 -0.36 -6.78
N VAL A 65 3.31 0.78 -6.67
CA VAL A 65 4.76 0.88 -6.58
C VAL A 65 5.15 1.95 -5.58
N ALA A 66 5.96 1.55 -4.60
CA ALA A 66 6.63 2.43 -3.66
C ALA A 66 8.05 2.76 -4.15
N ARG A 67 8.38 4.05 -4.25
CA ARG A 67 9.72 4.53 -4.56
C ARG A 67 10.27 5.35 -3.40
N TYR A 68 11.27 4.78 -2.74
CA TYR A 68 11.99 5.37 -1.62
C TYR A 68 13.18 6.16 -2.15
N ILE A 69 13.09 7.48 -2.08
CA ILE A 69 14.15 8.39 -2.54
C ILE A 69 14.92 8.88 -1.33
N PRO A 70 16.23 8.64 -1.24
CA PRO A 70 16.93 8.96 -0.03
C PRO A 70 17.10 10.49 0.16
N LEU A 71 16.79 11.01 1.35
CA LEU A 71 17.14 12.37 1.78
C LEU A 71 18.23 12.34 2.86
N LYS A 72 18.72 13.53 3.20
CA LYS A 72 19.70 13.73 4.29
C LYS A 72 19.15 13.21 5.62
N TYR A 73 20.07 12.84 6.51
CA TYR A 73 19.77 12.43 7.89
C TYR A 73 18.92 11.14 7.98
N ASN A 74 19.13 10.14 7.12
CA ASN A 74 18.42 8.84 7.17
C ASN A 74 16.89 8.98 7.05
N ASN A 75 16.41 9.79 6.10
CA ASN A 75 14.97 10.02 5.92
C ASN A 75 14.55 9.97 4.45
N TYR A 76 13.46 9.27 4.10
CA TYR A 76 13.04 9.16 2.70
C TYR A 76 12.04 10.24 2.30
N ASN A 77 12.02 10.52 1.00
CA ASN A 77 10.79 10.90 0.33
C ASN A 77 10.20 9.63 -0.30
N LEU A 78 9.03 9.20 0.16
CA LEU A 78 8.33 8.07 -0.44
C LEU A 78 7.31 8.58 -1.45
N THR A 79 7.50 8.17 -2.71
CA THR A 79 6.48 8.30 -3.75
C THR A 79 5.80 6.96 -3.92
N TYR A 80 4.49 6.92 -3.67
CA TYR A 80 3.65 5.76 -3.89
C TYR A 80 2.77 6.00 -5.11
N LEU A 81 2.81 5.09 -6.07
CA LEU A 81 2.03 5.14 -7.30
C LEU A 81 1.09 3.96 -7.32
N SER A 82 -0.13 4.14 -7.79
CA SER A 82 -1.08 3.06 -8.05
C SER A 82 -1.98 3.42 -9.23
N ARG A 83 -2.69 2.44 -9.79
CA ARG A 83 -3.50 2.60 -11.00
C ARG A 83 -4.89 2.05 -10.80
N ASN A 84 -5.88 2.89 -11.05
CA ASN A 84 -7.23 2.39 -11.28
C ASN A 84 -7.29 1.79 -12.70
N ILE A 85 -7.40 0.47 -12.79
CA ILE A 85 -7.35 -0.26 -14.08
C ILE A 85 -8.53 0.12 -14.98
N GLU A 86 -9.73 0.23 -14.42
CA GLU A 86 -10.95 0.53 -15.18
C GLU A 86 -10.92 1.94 -15.79
N LYS A 87 -10.56 2.93 -14.97
CA LYS A 87 -10.48 4.34 -15.37
C LYS A 87 -9.18 4.67 -16.10
N LYS A 88 -8.19 3.76 -16.07
CA LYS A 88 -6.83 3.96 -16.60
C LYS A 88 -6.16 5.22 -16.06
N THR A 89 -6.43 5.54 -14.80
CA THR A 89 -5.87 6.70 -14.11
C THR A 89 -4.78 6.23 -13.16
N THR A 90 -3.66 6.95 -13.13
CA THR A 90 -2.58 6.70 -12.17
C THR A 90 -2.69 7.69 -11.03
N THR A 91 -2.84 7.19 -9.82
CA THR A 91 -2.83 7.99 -8.60
C THR A 91 -1.39 8.08 -8.08
N LYS A 92 -0.99 9.28 -7.66
CA LYS A 92 0.31 9.53 -7.05
C LYS A 92 0.12 10.06 -5.64
N ARG A 93 0.63 9.32 -4.67
CA ARG A 93 0.65 9.68 -3.27
C ARG A 93 2.08 9.97 -2.85
N GLN A 94 2.28 11.07 -2.14
CA GLN A 94 3.56 11.36 -1.52
C GLN A 94 3.42 11.23 -0.02
N LEU A 95 4.31 10.44 0.56
CA LEU A 95 4.39 10.23 1.97
C LEU A 95 5.63 10.96 2.47
N VAL A 96 5.39 11.90 3.39
CA VAL A 96 6.45 12.65 4.05
C VAL A 96 6.58 12.05 5.44
N TYR A 97 7.79 11.61 5.74
CA TYR A 97 8.16 11.16 7.07
C TYR A 97 8.51 12.40 7.88
N ASP A 98 7.62 12.79 8.80
CA ASP A 98 7.96 13.81 9.79
C ASP A 98 8.74 13.15 10.92
N LYS A 99 9.84 13.79 11.33
CA LYS A 99 10.74 13.25 12.34
C LYS A 99 10.28 13.71 13.71
N GLU A 100 9.56 12.87 14.42
CA GLU A 100 9.69 12.85 15.87
C GLU A 100 10.35 11.53 16.30
N ILE A 101 11.54 11.68 16.90
CA ILE A 101 12.22 10.69 17.76
C ILE A 101 13.10 9.64 17.06
N ILE A 102 14.39 9.99 16.86
CA ILE A 102 15.49 9.01 16.92
C ILE A 102 16.05 9.10 18.34
N LYS A 103 15.62 8.19 19.23
CA LYS A 103 16.27 7.95 20.53
C LYS A 103 16.70 6.50 20.76
N SER A 104 16.36 5.57 19.89
CA SER A 104 16.95 4.22 19.89
C SER A 104 17.10 3.75 18.45
N ASN A 105 17.87 2.69 18.24
CA ASN A 105 18.07 2.04 16.95
C ASN A 105 16.78 1.41 16.37
N ASP A 106 15.61 1.71 16.94
CA ASP A 106 14.30 1.26 16.50
C ASP A 106 13.73 2.32 15.57
N ILE A 107 13.88 2.11 14.27
CA ILE A 107 13.38 3.04 13.27
C ILE A 107 11.85 2.89 13.17
N LYS A 108 11.13 3.59 14.04
CA LYS A 108 9.67 3.75 13.97
C LYS A 108 9.39 4.97 13.08
N TYR A 109 8.75 4.75 11.93
CA TYR A 109 8.36 5.83 11.03
C TYR A 109 6.85 6.07 11.15
N ASP A 110 6.45 7.25 11.59
CA ASP A 110 5.09 7.72 11.35
C ASP A 110 5.01 8.27 9.93
N VAL A 111 4.09 7.71 9.15
CA VAL A 111 3.97 8.05 7.74
C VAL A 111 2.70 8.84 7.52
N TYR A 112 2.91 10.03 6.98
CA TYR A 112 1.84 10.96 6.70
C TYR A 112 1.75 11.15 5.20
N PHE A 113 0.56 10.97 4.64
CA PHE A 113 0.31 11.49 3.31
C PHE A 113 0.30 13.01 3.41
N LYS A 114 1.08 13.73 2.58
CA LYS A 114 1.15 15.21 2.65
C LYS A 114 -0.24 15.86 2.60
N CYS A 115 -1.19 15.23 1.89
CA CYS A 115 -2.56 15.71 1.68
C CYS A 115 -3.60 15.05 2.61
N LYS A 116 -3.20 14.09 3.45
CA LYS A 116 -4.08 13.42 4.41
C LYS A 116 -3.28 13.11 5.69
N LYS A 117 -3.65 13.74 6.80
CA LYS A 117 -3.12 13.40 8.13
C LYS A 117 -3.70 12.07 8.61
N ASP A 118 -3.50 11.02 7.83
CA ASP A 118 -3.68 9.66 8.28
C ASP A 118 -2.30 9.20 8.78
N ASN A 119 -2.14 9.24 10.09
CA ASN A 119 -0.88 8.91 10.76
C ASN A 119 -0.82 7.39 10.87
N PHE A 120 -0.33 6.74 9.82
CA PHE A 120 -0.18 5.29 9.86
C PHE A 120 1.29 4.92 10.05
N GLN A 121 1.57 4.20 11.13
CA GLN A 121 2.92 3.73 11.43
C GLN A 121 3.41 2.81 10.30
N HIS A 122 4.66 2.96 9.85
CA HIS A 122 5.28 2.04 8.89
C HIS A 122 6.51 1.40 9.51
N HIS A 123 6.34 0.18 9.99
CA HIS A 123 7.40 -0.65 10.52
C HIS A 123 7.87 -1.63 9.45
N VAL A 124 9.15 -1.60 9.10
CA VAL A 124 9.76 -2.63 8.26
C VAL A 124 10.04 -3.84 9.15
N LEU A 125 9.13 -4.80 9.15
CA LEU A 125 9.25 -6.02 9.97
C LEU A 125 10.39 -6.90 9.48
N TYR A 126 10.50 -7.04 8.16
CA TYR A 126 11.54 -7.82 7.51
C TYR A 126 11.88 -7.26 6.14
N THR A 127 13.15 -7.30 5.78
CA THR A 127 13.61 -7.13 4.41
C THR A 127 14.93 -7.88 4.25
N ASP A 128 15.14 -8.50 3.10
CA ASP A 128 16.48 -8.92 2.70
C ASP A 128 17.13 -7.90 1.75
N TYR A 129 16.48 -6.74 1.55
CA TYR A 129 16.87 -5.62 0.71
C TYR A 129 16.88 -5.89 -0.80
N VAL A 130 16.96 -7.16 -1.22
CA VAL A 130 17.22 -7.58 -2.60
C VAL A 130 16.04 -8.29 -3.27
N THR A 131 15.17 -8.97 -2.52
CA THR A 131 14.02 -9.68 -3.07
C THR A 131 12.71 -9.08 -2.59
N PHE A 132 12.44 -9.06 -1.28
CA PHE A 132 11.16 -8.63 -0.73
C PHE A 132 11.31 -7.90 0.61
N SER A 133 10.26 -7.18 0.97
CA SER A 133 10.09 -6.62 2.30
C SER A 133 8.65 -6.74 2.79
N ILE A 134 8.50 -6.76 4.12
CA ILE A 134 7.24 -6.78 4.82
C ILE A 134 7.16 -5.49 5.62
N VAL A 135 6.16 -4.67 5.31
CA VAL A 135 5.88 -3.41 5.99
C VAL A 135 4.51 -3.51 6.64
N TRP A 136 4.44 -3.20 7.91
CA TRP A 136 3.21 -3.30 8.69
C TRP A 136 3.05 -2.09 9.59
N GLY A 137 1.82 -1.79 9.95
CA GLY A 137 1.53 -0.85 11.00
C GLY A 137 0.21 -1.15 11.70
N CYS A 138 -0.02 -0.39 12.76
CA CYS A 138 -1.21 -0.50 13.57
C CYS A 138 -1.59 0.87 14.11
N ILE A 139 -2.89 1.14 14.16
CA ILE A 139 -3.45 2.30 14.86
C ILE A 139 -4.61 1.83 15.75
N ASP A 140 -4.61 2.27 17.01
CA ASP A 140 -5.74 2.00 17.90
C ASP A 140 -7.00 2.69 17.36
N ASN A 141 -8.11 1.95 17.33
CA ASN A 141 -9.40 2.47 16.95
C ASN A 141 -10.02 3.19 18.16
N LYS A 142 -10.04 4.53 18.13
CA LYS A 142 -10.53 5.37 19.26
C LYS A 142 -12.01 5.75 19.15
N ASN A 143 -12.78 5.05 18.32
CA ASN A 143 -14.18 5.40 18.07
C ASN A 143 -15.11 4.96 19.21
N ASP A 144 -14.70 3.99 20.03
CA ASP A 144 -15.46 3.46 21.17
C ASP A 144 -14.49 3.25 22.35
N GLU A 145 -14.67 3.98 23.44
CA GLU A 145 -13.76 3.91 24.61
C GLU A 145 -13.92 2.60 25.40
N ASP A 146 -15.04 1.90 25.23
CA ASP A 146 -15.33 0.63 25.92
C ASP A 146 -14.85 -0.60 25.13
N LYS A 147 -14.31 -0.40 23.92
CA LYS A 147 -13.78 -1.47 23.06
C LYS A 147 -12.33 -1.21 22.69
N GLU A 148 -11.49 -2.17 23.02
CA GLU A 148 -10.13 -2.20 22.51
C GLU A 148 -10.15 -2.86 21.14
N GLU A 149 -10.00 -2.03 20.10
CA GLU A 149 -9.88 -2.45 18.71
C GLU A 149 -8.72 -1.70 18.06
N ASN A 150 -8.17 -2.29 17.00
CA ASN A 150 -7.14 -1.65 16.19
C ASN A 150 -7.36 -1.88 14.70
N LYS A 151 -6.76 -1.00 13.90
CA LYS A 151 -6.70 -1.14 12.44
C LYS A 151 -5.27 -1.43 12.04
N GLN A 152 -5.09 -2.41 11.18
CA GLN A 152 -3.79 -2.80 10.68
C GLN A 152 -3.73 -2.63 9.17
N ARG A 153 -2.54 -2.32 8.68
CA ARG A 153 -2.21 -2.38 7.27
C ARG A 153 -0.91 -3.15 7.15
N LEU A 154 -0.91 -4.02 6.16
CA LEU A 154 0.20 -4.88 5.82
C LEU A 154 0.46 -4.72 4.34
N PHE A 155 1.73 -4.54 3.98
CA PHE A 155 2.19 -4.45 2.61
C PHE A 155 3.37 -5.41 2.44
N VAL A 156 3.28 -6.26 1.43
CA VAL A 156 4.38 -7.10 0.97
C VAL A 156 4.90 -6.50 -0.32
N TYR A 157 6.14 -6.03 -0.27
CA TYR A 157 6.80 -5.45 -1.43
C TYR A 157 7.85 -6.40 -2.01
N SER A 158 8.10 -6.30 -3.31
CA SER A 158 9.14 -7.01 -4.05
C SER A 158 10.00 -6.06 -4.87
N ARG A 159 11.27 -6.40 -5.11
CA ARG A 159 12.13 -5.69 -6.07
C ARG A 159 11.72 -5.94 -7.52
N THR A 160 10.92 -6.96 -7.77
CA THR A 160 10.38 -7.27 -9.11
C THR A 160 8.86 -7.36 -9.07
N LYS A 161 8.21 -7.45 -10.23
CA LYS A 161 6.73 -7.49 -10.34
C LYS A 161 6.11 -8.81 -9.86
N THR A 162 6.94 -9.80 -9.55
CA THR A 162 6.52 -11.13 -9.10
C THR A 162 7.45 -11.62 -7.99
N LEU A 163 7.05 -12.68 -7.31
CA LEU A 163 7.89 -13.43 -6.37
C LEU A 163 7.79 -14.91 -6.74
N ASP A 164 8.86 -15.66 -6.50
CA ASP A 164 8.85 -17.11 -6.61
C ASP A 164 8.27 -17.77 -5.34
N ASP A 165 8.02 -19.08 -5.42
CA ASP A 165 7.39 -19.82 -4.33
C ASP A 165 8.25 -19.81 -3.05
N GLU A 166 9.58 -19.83 -3.17
CA GLU A 166 10.50 -19.76 -2.02
C GLU A 166 10.35 -18.44 -1.26
N ALA A 167 10.30 -17.31 -1.97
CA ALA A 167 10.09 -16.01 -1.35
C ALA A 167 8.70 -15.91 -0.70
N LEU A 168 7.66 -16.47 -1.33
CA LEU A 168 6.30 -16.50 -0.78
C LEU A 168 6.21 -17.33 0.51
N GLU A 169 6.80 -18.52 0.54
CA GLU A 169 6.86 -19.35 1.76
C GLU A 169 7.61 -18.62 2.89
N LYS A 170 8.71 -17.93 2.56
CA LYS A 170 9.47 -17.15 3.53
C LYS A 170 8.69 -15.96 4.08
N ILE A 171 7.85 -15.31 3.24
CA ILE A 171 6.94 -14.25 3.69
C ILE A 171 5.94 -14.80 4.70
N GLU A 172 5.24 -15.91 4.39
CA GLU A 172 4.27 -16.53 5.29
C GLU A 172 4.90 -16.89 6.64
N LYS A 173 6.09 -17.51 6.61
CA LYS A 173 6.85 -17.81 7.81
C LYS A 173 7.16 -16.56 8.64
N LYS A 174 7.62 -15.48 8.00
CA LYS A 174 7.95 -14.23 8.70
C LYS A 174 6.71 -13.58 9.31
N LEU A 175 5.59 -13.56 8.60
CA LEU A 175 4.32 -13.04 9.15
C LEU A 175 3.87 -13.85 10.36
N ALA A 176 3.97 -15.18 10.30
CA ALA A 176 3.66 -16.05 11.43
C ALA A 176 4.61 -15.84 12.64
N GLU A 177 5.90 -15.62 12.42
CA GLU A 177 6.87 -15.28 13.48
C GLU A 177 6.49 -13.98 14.21
N HIS A 178 5.86 -13.03 13.52
CA HIS A 178 5.33 -11.79 14.10
C HIS A 178 3.90 -11.93 14.66
N GLY A 179 3.27 -13.11 14.57
CA GLY A 179 1.89 -13.33 15.02
C GLY A 179 0.84 -12.63 14.16
N ILE A 180 1.17 -12.30 12.90
CA ILE A 180 0.30 -11.56 11.99
C ILE A 180 -0.57 -12.54 11.20
N ASP A 181 -1.89 -12.38 11.29
CA ASP A 181 -2.86 -13.17 10.53
C ASP A 181 -2.84 -12.78 9.05
N HIS A 182 -2.21 -13.58 8.22
CA HIS A 182 -2.09 -13.31 6.80
C HIS A 182 -3.19 -13.96 5.95
N SER A 183 -4.25 -14.50 6.57
CA SER A 183 -5.38 -15.12 5.86
C SER A 183 -6.14 -14.13 4.96
N GLN A 184 -6.13 -12.84 5.33
CA GLN A 184 -6.78 -11.76 4.59
C GLN A 184 -5.85 -11.05 3.59
N LEU A 185 -4.61 -11.53 3.37
CA LEU A 185 -3.72 -10.93 2.38
C LEU A 185 -4.28 -11.11 0.97
N GLN A 186 -4.44 -9.99 0.27
CA GLN A 186 -4.88 -9.94 -1.11
C GLN A 186 -3.69 -9.69 -2.03
N ASN A 187 -3.72 -10.28 -3.23
CA ASN A 187 -2.74 -9.98 -4.26
C ASN A 187 -3.02 -8.62 -4.88
N VAL A 188 -1.95 -7.91 -5.22
CA VAL A 188 -2.01 -6.67 -6.01
C VAL A 188 -1.56 -7.01 -7.43
N GLU A 189 -2.33 -6.61 -8.42
CA GLU A 189 -2.03 -6.86 -9.84
C GLU A 189 -0.78 -6.07 -10.26
N GLN A 190 0.15 -6.74 -10.94
CA GLN A 190 1.45 -6.21 -11.37
C GLN A 190 1.84 -6.62 -12.80
N LYS A 191 1.06 -7.49 -13.44
CA LYS A 191 1.35 -8.01 -14.78
C LYS A 191 1.51 -6.88 -15.78
N ILE A 192 2.55 -6.98 -16.60
CA ILE A 192 2.92 -5.93 -17.56
C ILE A 192 1.79 -5.65 -18.56
N GLU A 193 1.01 -6.66 -18.93
CA GLU A 193 -0.10 -6.57 -19.88
C GLU A 193 -1.25 -5.72 -19.34
N VAL A 194 -1.41 -5.66 -18.02
CA VAL A 194 -2.45 -4.89 -17.33
C VAL A 194 -1.91 -3.54 -16.87
N CYS A 195 -0.74 -3.56 -16.23
CA CYS A 195 -0.18 -2.42 -15.54
C CYS A 195 0.68 -1.52 -16.42
N GLY A 196 1.24 -2.03 -17.52
CA GLY A 196 2.25 -1.30 -18.29
C GLY A 196 3.47 -0.93 -17.44
N ASP A 197 4.17 0.14 -17.84
CA ASP A 197 5.30 0.68 -17.07
C ASP A 197 4.86 1.91 -16.26
N VAL A 198 4.19 1.64 -15.14
CA VAL A 198 3.70 2.66 -14.20
C VAL A 198 4.81 3.62 -13.76
N ILE A 199 6.05 3.14 -13.67
CA ILE A 199 7.19 3.95 -13.23
C ILE A 199 7.63 4.90 -14.34
N ALA A 200 7.74 4.42 -15.59
CA ALA A 200 8.09 5.27 -16.73
C ALA A 200 7.01 6.32 -17.03
N GLU A 201 5.75 5.99 -16.79
CA GLU A 201 4.62 6.90 -17.00
C GLU A 201 4.45 7.92 -15.86
N ALA A 202 5.12 7.72 -14.72
CA ALA A 202 5.02 8.63 -13.60
C ALA A 202 5.83 9.92 -13.85
N PRO A 203 5.19 11.10 -13.82
CA PRO A 203 5.90 12.36 -14.05
C PRO A 203 6.96 12.62 -12.95
N VAL A 204 8.11 13.17 -13.37
CA VAL A 204 9.09 13.77 -12.47
C VAL A 204 8.40 14.92 -11.75
N TRP A 205 8.18 14.73 -10.46
CA TRP A 205 7.26 15.56 -9.69
C TRP A 205 8.01 16.63 -8.92
N LYS A 206 7.52 17.87 -9.00
CA LYS A 206 8.17 19.08 -8.50
C LYS A 206 7.62 19.58 -7.15
N GLY A 207 6.75 18.82 -6.50
CA GLY A 207 5.95 19.29 -5.36
C GLY A 207 4.45 19.15 -5.61
N CYS A 208 3.66 18.90 -4.56
CA CYS A 208 2.22 19.14 -4.56
C CYS A 208 2.12 20.62 -4.23
N PRO A 209 1.56 21.45 -5.12
CA PRO A 209 1.18 22.81 -4.74
C PRO A 209 0.30 22.73 -3.49
N ASP A 210 0.52 23.59 -2.49
CA ASP A 210 -0.21 23.51 -1.23
C ASP A 210 -1.73 23.69 -1.41
N GLU A 211 -2.14 24.32 -2.52
CA GLU A 211 -3.54 24.49 -2.95
C GLU A 211 -4.18 23.21 -3.54
N ALA A 212 -3.38 22.23 -3.98
CA ALA A 212 -3.85 20.96 -4.51
C ALA A 212 -4.28 19.97 -3.41
N CYS A 213 -4.10 20.33 -2.13
CA CYS A 213 -4.52 19.52 -0.98
C CYS A 213 -6.04 19.53 -0.72
N ASN A 214 -6.83 20.27 -1.50
CA ASN A 214 -8.29 20.30 -1.38
C ASN A 214 -8.99 19.15 -2.12
N GLU A 215 -8.28 18.46 -3.02
CA GLU A 215 -8.71 17.17 -3.55
C GLU A 215 -7.88 16.11 -2.81
N MET A 216 -8.54 15.09 -2.25
CA MET A 216 -8.00 14.11 -1.29
C MET A 216 -6.74 13.35 -1.74
N GLU A 217 -6.27 13.57 -2.97
CA GLU A 217 -5.15 12.95 -3.64
C GLU A 217 -4.53 13.98 -4.57
N CYS A 218 -3.20 14.13 -4.59
CA CYS A 218 -2.53 14.82 -5.68
C CYS A 218 -2.60 13.95 -6.95
N THR A 219 -3.78 13.86 -7.52
CA THR A 219 -4.00 13.28 -8.83
C THR A 219 -3.37 14.25 -9.81
N VAL A 220 -2.19 13.94 -10.34
CA VAL A 220 -1.79 14.56 -11.60
C VAL A 220 -2.59 13.80 -12.65
N PRO A 221 -3.63 14.37 -13.28
CA PRO A 221 -4.29 13.68 -14.37
C PRO A 221 -3.22 13.51 -15.43
N THR A 222 -2.79 12.28 -15.69
CA THR A 222 -2.12 11.96 -16.94
C THR A 222 -3.18 12.12 -18.02
N ARG A 223 -3.39 13.36 -18.45
CA ARG A 223 -4.16 13.66 -19.66
C ARG A 223 -3.30 13.11 -20.79
N PHE A 224 -3.56 11.87 -21.18
CA PHE A 224 -3.07 11.39 -22.46
C PHE A 224 -3.65 12.34 -23.51
N GLY A 225 -2.77 13.16 -24.08
CA GLY A 225 -3.07 13.85 -25.32
C GLY A 225 -3.40 12.78 -26.35
N ILE A 226 -4.58 12.89 -26.93
CA ILE A 226 -4.84 12.38 -28.28
C ILE A 226 -4.26 13.42 -29.24
#